data_AF-A0A5Z9MY29-F1
#
_entry.id   AF-A0A5Z9MY29-F1
#
_cell.length_a   1.000
_cell.length_b   1.000
_cell.length_c   1.000
_cell.angle_alpha   90.00
_cell.angle_beta   90.00
_cell.angle_gamma   90.00
#
_symmetry.space_group_name_H-M   'P 1'
#
loop_
_entity.id
_entity.type
_entity.pdbx_description
1 polymer ?
#
loop_
_entity_poly.entity_id
_entity_poly.type
_entity_poly.pdbx_seq_one_letter_code
_entity_poly.pdbx_strand_id
1 'polypeptide(L)'
;MTKFVAIKIHYDHRKSLTPYLKYSKVPTPEEYQEYLNLFHDEGIGGAGFHECLNFAIREHENTKIYLPPTCIPNSKYMDEDFVFFSFTYKHDKEMPSSIIGVHAATKIHSIGKEPLLRDDIEPIEGAEPFYYHAEAPSDFITLFTPAIEYDYREGLFTPIYKSWGNGLRYINEDHATNIINTVLKEAQKRRPNASISEEIIISREIRTLESIQKKYGLTSDDELLINKG
;
A
#
# COMPACT_ATOMS: atom_id res chain seq x y z
N MET A 1 -12.08 14.58 -8.95
CA MET A 1 -11.98 13.36 -9.78
C MET A 1 -11.13 12.36 -9.00
N THR A 2 -11.37 11.07 -9.11
CA THR A 2 -10.54 10.05 -8.42
C THR A 2 -9.26 9.79 -9.19
N LYS A 3 -8.13 9.65 -8.48
CA LYS A 3 -6.85 9.22 -9.04
C LYS A 3 -6.41 7.91 -8.41
N PHE A 4 -6.22 6.90 -9.23
CA PHE A 4 -5.61 5.65 -8.84
C PHE A 4 -4.10 5.76 -9.06
N VAL A 5 -3.33 5.50 -8.01
CA VAL A 5 -1.89 5.69 -8.01
C VAL A 5 -1.22 4.43 -7.48
N ALA A 6 -0.25 3.93 -8.23
CA ALA A 6 0.67 2.91 -7.78
C ALA A 6 1.94 3.56 -7.23
N ILE A 7 2.28 3.30 -5.97
CA ILE A 7 3.51 3.74 -5.33
C ILE A 7 4.43 2.55 -5.17
N LYS A 8 5.68 2.71 -5.60
CA LYS A 8 6.70 1.70 -5.33
C LYS A 8 7.41 1.89 -4.00
N ILE A 9 7.55 0.78 -3.29
CA ILE A 9 8.13 0.67 -1.96
C ILE A 9 9.05 -0.55 -1.87
N HIS A 10 9.96 -0.54 -0.91
CA HIS A 10 10.85 -1.67 -0.67
C HIS A 10 10.14 -2.73 0.18
N TYR A 11 10.50 -4.00 -0.05
CA TYR A 11 9.95 -5.09 0.73
C TYR A 11 10.45 -5.08 2.19
N ASP A 12 9.56 -5.42 3.13
CA ASP A 12 9.83 -5.61 4.55
C ASP A 12 10.36 -7.02 4.83
N HIS A 13 11.69 -7.10 4.95
CA HIS A 13 12.45 -8.34 5.11
C HIS A 13 12.40 -8.95 6.52
N ARG A 14 11.75 -8.30 7.50
CA ARG A 14 11.70 -8.80 8.89
C ARG A 14 11.01 -10.16 8.93
N LYS A 15 11.80 -11.21 9.17
CA LYS A 15 11.35 -12.62 9.19
C LYS A 15 10.55 -12.95 10.46
N SER A 16 10.76 -12.20 11.53
CA SER A 16 10.06 -12.32 12.81
C SER A 16 8.58 -11.91 12.75
N LEU A 17 8.20 -11.08 11.77
CA LEU A 17 6.84 -10.58 11.62
C LEU A 17 6.03 -11.46 10.68
N THR A 18 4.80 -11.77 11.10
CA THR A 18 3.79 -12.36 10.22
C THR A 18 3.43 -11.38 9.09
N PRO A 19 3.01 -11.87 7.91
CA PRO A 19 2.74 -11.02 6.74
C PRO A 19 1.80 -9.83 7.00
N TYR A 20 0.76 -10.02 7.81
CA TYR A 20 -0.21 -8.97 8.14
C TYR A 20 0.33 -7.91 9.12
N LEU A 21 1.44 -8.20 9.81
CA LEU A 21 2.15 -7.25 10.66
C LEU A 21 3.24 -6.49 9.90
N LYS A 22 3.70 -7.03 8.77
CA LYS A 22 4.62 -6.32 7.87
C LYS A 22 3.96 -5.03 7.42
N TYR A 23 4.69 -3.92 7.47
CA TYR A 23 4.20 -2.56 7.16
C TYR A 23 3.10 -1.98 8.08
N SER A 24 2.62 -2.73 9.06
CA SER A 24 1.74 -2.23 10.14
C SER A 24 2.50 -1.91 11.43
N LYS A 25 3.74 -2.38 11.54
CA LYS A 25 4.64 -2.10 12.68
C LYS A 25 5.85 -1.31 12.21
N VAL A 26 6.16 -0.24 12.93
CA VAL A 26 7.40 0.55 12.75
C VAL A 26 8.61 -0.33 13.07
N PRO A 27 9.71 -0.25 12.31
CA PRO A 27 10.96 -0.94 12.66
C PRO A 27 11.60 -0.40 13.93
N THR A 28 12.26 -1.25 14.71
CA THR A 28 13.16 -0.79 15.77
C THR A 28 14.46 -0.21 15.16
N PRO A 29 15.25 0.58 15.90
CA PRO A 29 16.55 1.06 15.41
C PRO A 29 17.47 -0.08 14.94
N GLU A 30 17.48 -1.21 15.64
CA GLU A 30 18.26 -2.39 15.28
C GLU A 30 17.76 -3.01 13.98
N GLU A 31 16.44 -3.19 13.83
CA GLU A 31 15.83 -3.71 12.59
C GLU A 31 16.12 -2.78 11.40
N TYR A 32 16.08 -1.46 11.63
CA TYR A 32 16.41 -0.46 10.62
C TYR A 32 17.87 -0.54 10.19
N GLN A 33 18.80 -0.67 11.14
CA GLN A 33 20.22 -0.81 10.86
C GLN A 33 20.53 -2.13 10.15
N GLU A 34 19.89 -3.24 10.53
CA GLU A 34 19.99 -4.52 9.84
C GLU A 34 19.58 -4.37 8.37
N TYR A 35 18.48 -3.66 8.11
CA TYR A 35 18.04 -3.41 6.74
C TYR A 35 19.02 -2.58 5.91
N LEU A 36 19.58 -1.52 6.51
CA LEU A 36 20.60 -0.71 5.83
C LEU A 36 21.86 -1.53 5.53
N ASN A 37 22.29 -2.40 6.46
CA ASN A 37 23.43 -3.28 6.26
C ASN A 37 23.19 -4.25 5.10
N LEU A 38 22.00 -4.87 5.01
CA LEU A 38 21.64 -5.72 3.86
C LEU A 38 21.74 -4.96 2.53
N PHE A 39 21.33 -3.69 2.51
CA PHE A 39 21.44 -2.86 1.31
C PHE A 39 22.88 -2.49 0.98
N HIS A 40 23.68 -2.11 1.97
CA HIS A 40 25.06 -1.65 1.77
C HIS A 40 26.01 -2.81 1.46
N ASP A 41 25.86 -3.93 2.17
CA ASP A 41 26.80 -5.05 2.15
C ASP A 41 26.41 -6.12 1.13
N GLU A 42 25.11 -6.38 0.96
CA GLU A 42 24.59 -7.47 0.11
C GLU A 42 23.86 -6.95 -1.14
N GLY A 43 23.59 -5.64 -1.23
CA GLY A 43 22.80 -5.05 -2.31
C GLY A 43 21.31 -5.45 -2.26
N ILE A 44 20.84 -5.92 -1.11
CA ILE A 44 19.48 -6.41 -0.88
C ILE A 44 18.61 -5.32 -0.25
N GLY A 45 17.38 -5.15 -0.74
CA GLY A 45 16.44 -4.17 -0.18
C GLY A 45 16.61 -2.77 -0.78
N GLY A 46 16.94 -1.78 0.06
CA GLY A 46 16.98 -0.37 -0.32
C GLY A 46 17.53 0.56 0.76
N ALA A 47 17.62 1.84 0.43
CA ALA A 47 18.13 2.89 1.32
C ALA A 47 17.10 3.24 2.43
N GLY A 48 16.87 2.28 3.33
CA GLY A 48 15.94 2.38 4.46
C GLY A 48 14.57 1.77 4.17
N PHE A 49 13.83 1.44 5.25
CA PHE A 49 12.45 0.97 5.10
C PHE A 49 11.59 2.04 4.44
N HIS A 50 10.72 1.63 3.51
CA HIS A 50 9.70 2.53 2.97
C HIS A 50 8.54 2.61 3.97
N GLU A 51 8.66 3.57 4.88
CA GLU A 51 7.71 3.83 5.96
C GLU A 51 6.36 4.42 5.48
N CYS A 52 6.14 4.38 4.18
CA CYS A 52 5.15 5.16 3.43
C CYS A 52 3.73 4.65 3.55
N LEU A 53 3.53 3.67 4.43
CA LEU A 53 2.52 2.67 4.25
C LEU A 53 1.66 2.46 5.46
N ASN A 54 1.94 3.13 6.58
CA ASN A 54 1.32 2.87 7.88
C ASN A 54 -0.08 2.26 7.73
N PHE A 55 -0.15 0.93 7.85
CA PHE A 55 -1.40 0.17 7.76
C PHE A 55 -1.97 -0.11 9.15
N ALA A 56 -1.35 0.48 10.19
CA ALA A 56 -1.87 0.41 11.54
C ALA A 56 -3.25 1.06 11.57
N ILE A 57 -4.22 0.28 12.04
CA ILE A 57 -5.60 0.70 12.19
C ILE A 57 -5.69 1.54 13.46
N ARG A 58 -6.24 2.74 13.33
CA ARG A 58 -6.51 3.61 14.47
C ARG A 58 -8.02 3.80 14.56
N GLU A 59 -8.65 3.29 15.63
CA GLU A 59 -10.12 3.17 15.73
C GLU A 59 -10.86 4.52 15.73
N HIS A 60 -10.18 5.61 16.11
CA HIS A 60 -10.81 6.92 16.32
C HIS A 60 -10.12 8.06 15.56
N GLU A 61 -9.17 7.75 14.68
CA GLU A 61 -8.48 8.77 13.88
C GLU A 61 -8.14 8.23 12.49
N ASN A 62 -7.95 9.15 11.55
CA ASN A 62 -7.45 8.80 10.22
C ASN A 62 -6.02 8.28 10.34
N THR A 63 -5.71 7.24 9.58
CA THR A 63 -4.35 6.74 9.47
C THR A 63 -3.55 7.72 8.63
N LYS A 64 -2.46 8.23 9.22
CA LYS A 64 -1.54 9.17 8.59
C LYS A 64 -0.58 8.41 7.68
N ILE A 65 -0.32 8.98 6.51
CA ILE A 65 0.47 8.36 5.43
C ILE A 65 1.68 9.25 5.13
N TYR A 66 2.87 8.67 5.26
CA TYR A 66 4.10 9.28 4.76
C TYR A 66 4.21 9.00 3.25
N LEU A 67 4.41 10.00 2.42
CA LEU A 67 4.72 9.79 1.00
C LEU A 67 6.16 10.22 0.76
N PRO A 68 7.02 9.39 0.14
CA PRO A 68 8.35 9.82 -0.24
C PRO A 68 8.28 11.06 -1.11
N PRO A 69 9.30 11.94 -1.11
CA PRO A 69 9.30 13.14 -1.93
C PRO A 69 8.98 12.89 -3.42
N THR A 70 9.43 11.75 -3.96
CA THR A 70 9.18 11.34 -5.36
C THR A 70 7.78 10.76 -5.62
N CYS A 71 6.98 10.58 -4.57
CA CYS A 71 5.66 9.97 -4.58
C CYS A 71 4.53 10.95 -4.21
N ILE A 72 4.86 12.19 -3.86
CA ILE A 72 3.87 13.23 -3.55
C ILE A 72 3.17 13.65 -4.87
N PRO A 73 1.82 13.58 -4.94
CA PRO A 73 1.10 14.07 -6.11
C PRO A 73 1.37 15.56 -6.39
N ASN A 74 1.22 15.98 -7.64
CA ASN A 74 1.40 17.39 -7.99
C ASN A 74 0.36 18.27 -7.29
N SER A 75 0.77 19.49 -6.87
CA SER A 75 -0.08 20.43 -6.13
C SER A 75 -1.40 20.80 -6.82
N LYS A 76 -1.47 20.69 -8.15
CA LYS A 76 -2.72 20.91 -8.90
C LYS A 76 -3.81 19.86 -8.65
N TYR A 77 -3.47 18.75 -8.01
CA TYR A 77 -4.38 17.64 -7.72
C TYR A 77 -4.73 17.56 -6.22
N MET A 78 -4.40 18.56 -5.40
CA MET A 78 -4.57 18.48 -3.94
C MET A 78 -6.04 18.33 -3.50
N ASP A 79 -6.99 18.80 -4.31
CA ASP A 79 -8.43 18.66 -4.05
C ASP A 79 -9.03 17.36 -4.62
N GLU A 80 -8.21 16.49 -5.21
CA GLU A 80 -8.65 15.21 -5.76
C GLU A 80 -8.67 14.10 -4.69
N ASP A 81 -9.48 13.08 -4.95
CA ASP A 81 -9.58 11.89 -4.12
C ASP A 81 -8.56 10.85 -4.61
N PHE A 82 -7.69 10.37 -3.73
CA PHE A 82 -6.63 9.43 -4.10
C PHE A 82 -6.89 8.03 -3.57
N VAL A 83 -6.58 7.05 -4.42
CA VAL A 83 -6.46 5.64 -4.06
C VAL A 83 -5.03 5.21 -4.35
N PHE A 84 -4.25 5.02 -3.29
CA PHE A 84 -2.87 4.59 -3.36
C PHE A 84 -2.77 3.08 -3.20
N PHE A 85 -2.21 2.41 -4.20
CA PHE A 85 -1.83 1.02 -4.16
C PHE A 85 -0.33 0.90 -3.98
N SER A 86 0.09 -0.03 -3.13
CA SER A 86 1.48 -0.18 -2.73
C SER A 86 2.11 -1.39 -3.41
N PHE A 87 3.15 -1.14 -4.21
CA PHE A 87 3.83 -2.14 -5.03
C PHE A 87 5.27 -2.32 -4.58
N THR A 88 5.71 -3.54 -4.32
CA THR A 88 7.11 -3.79 -4.00
C THR A 88 8.01 -3.70 -5.25
N TYR A 89 9.24 -3.24 -5.05
CA TYR A 89 10.31 -3.31 -6.06
C TYR A 89 10.74 -4.76 -6.35
N LYS A 90 11.32 -4.98 -7.54
CA LYS A 90 12.03 -6.20 -7.93
C LYS A 90 13.49 -5.87 -8.20
N HIS A 91 14.40 -6.31 -7.33
CA HIS A 91 15.80 -6.56 -7.69
C HIS A 91 16.45 -7.69 -6.88
N ASP A 92 15.71 -8.32 -5.95
CA ASP A 92 16.22 -9.37 -5.09
C ASP A 92 15.69 -10.76 -5.51
N LYS A 93 16.47 -11.81 -5.26
CA LYS A 93 16.17 -13.21 -5.62
C LYS A 93 15.10 -13.84 -4.73
N GLU A 94 14.86 -13.28 -3.54
CA GLU A 94 14.09 -13.97 -2.49
C GLU A 94 12.57 -13.78 -2.54
N MET A 95 12.06 -12.68 -3.11
CA MET A 95 10.62 -12.36 -3.07
C MET A 95 10.07 -11.87 -4.42
N PRO A 96 8.87 -12.32 -4.83
CA PRO A 96 8.21 -11.84 -6.03
C PRO A 96 7.81 -10.36 -5.90
N SER A 97 7.63 -9.70 -7.04
CA SER A 97 7.05 -8.36 -7.08
C SER A 97 5.59 -8.46 -6.71
N SER A 98 5.16 -7.71 -5.69
CA SER A 98 3.82 -7.85 -5.16
C SER A 98 3.12 -6.52 -4.94
N ILE A 99 1.81 -6.55 -5.05
CA ILE A 99 0.89 -5.52 -4.59
C ILE A 99 0.52 -5.91 -3.17
N ILE A 100 0.82 -5.05 -2.20
CA ILE A 100 0.77 -5.40 -0.78
C ILE A 100 -0.40 -4.78 -0.02
N GLY A 101 -1.08 -3.78 -0.58
CA GLY A 101 -2.17 -3.11 0.10
C GLY A 101 -2.65 -1.85 -0.61
N VAL A 102 -3.69 -1.25 -0.02
CA VAL A 102 -4.37 -0.06 -0.53
C VAL A 102 -4.69 0.93 0.59
N HIS A 103 -4.48 2.22 0.31
CA HIS A 103 -5.01 3.35 1.05
C HIS A 103 -5.97 4.11 0.13
N ALA A 104 -7.26 3.94 0.37
CA ALA A 104 -8.32 4.62 -0.38
C ALA A 104 -8.90 5.78 0.43
N ALA A 105 -9.62 6.66 -0.28
CA ALA A 105 -10.25 7.86 0.30
C ALA A 105 -9.20 8.80 0.90
N THR A 106 -8.03 8.83 0.27
CA THR A 106 -6.85 9.50 0.78
C THR A 106 -6.91 10.99 0.44
N LYS A 107 -6.69 11.83 1.45
CA LYS A 107 -6.57 13.29 1.31
C LYS A 107 -5.13 13.73 1.50
N ILE A 108 -4.63 14.60 0.62
CA ILE A 108 -3.28 15.15 0.72
C ILE A 108 -3.30 16.42 1.57
N HIS A 109 -2.39 16.53 2.55
CA HIS A 109 -2.32 17.66 3.47
C HIS A 109 -1.16 18.62 3.18
N SER A 110 -0.01 18.14 2.71
CA SER A 110 1.26 18.81 3.01
C SER A 110 1.99 19.56 1.88
N ILE A 111 1.32 19.97 0.80
CA ILE A 111 1.96 20.92 -0.13
C ILE A 111 1.59 22.35 0.27
N GLY A 112 2.34 22.93 1.22
CA GLY A 112 2.26 24.35 1.58
C GLY A 112 1.33 24.72 2.75
N LYS A 113 0.86 23.76 3.55
CA LYS A 113 0.18 23.98 4.84
C LYS A 113 1.03 23.39 5.97
N GLU A 114 0.73 23.77 7.22
CA GLU A 114 1.43 23.32 8.42
C GLU A 114 1.78 21.83 8.34
N PRO A 115 3.08 21.48 8.27
CA PRO A 115 3.48 20.12 7.99
C PRO A 115 3.24 19.26 9.22
N LEU A 116 2.59 18.11 9.02
CA LEU A 116 2.27 17.19 10.11
C LEU A 116 3.51 16.37 10.45
N LEU A 117 4.25 16.78 11.47
CA LEU A 117 5.48 16.10 11.89
C LEU A 117 5.21 14.62 12.20
N ARG A 118 6.14 13.77 11.77
CA ARG A 118 6.15 12.35 12.10
C ARG A 118 7.00 12.13 13.35
N ASP A 119 6.39 12.38 14.49
CA ASP A 119 6.99 12.27 15.83
C ASP A 119 6.95 10.85 16.41
N ASP A 120 6.36 9.89 15.69
CA ASP A 120 6.26 8.49 16.07
C ASP A 120 7.41 7.61 15.53
N ILE A 121 8.48 8.24 15.05
CA ILE A 121 9.75 7.58 14.72
C ILE A 121 10.93 8.28 15.37
N GLU A 122 11.99 7.51 15.61
CA GLU A 122 13.26 8.05 16.06
C GLU A 122 13.85 8.97 14.98
N PRO A 123 14.34 10.17 15.36
CA PRO A 123 15.07 11.03 14.44
C PRO A 123 16.31 10.32 13.89
N ILE A 124 16.51 10.41 12.58
CA ILE A 124 17.72 9.91 11.94
C ILE A 124 18.76 11.06 11.94
N GLU A 125 19.91 10.83 12.57
CA GLU A 125 20.97 11.84 12.65
C GLU A 125 21.41 12.29 11.24
N GLY A 126 21.40 13.60 10.99
CA GLY A 126 21.76 14.19 9.69
C GLY A 126 20.65 14.15 8.62
N ALA A 127 19.46 13.61 8.93
CA ALA A 127 18.29 13.67 8.05
C ALA A 127 17.33 14.80 8.46
N GLU A 128 16.65 15.37 7.46
CA GLU A 128 15.53 16.29 7.71
C GLU A 128 14.37 15.55 8.42
N PRO A 129 13.57 16.24 9.26
CA PRO A 129 12.41 15.64 9.89
C PRO A 129 11.44 15.07 8.85
N PHE A 130 10.88 13.90 9.15
CA PHE A 130 9.85 13.30 8.32
C PHE A 130 8.48 13.90 8.63
N TYR A 131 7.64 14.03 7.61
CA TYR A 131 6.30 14.60 7.73
C TYR A 131 5.27 13.67 7.11
N TYR A 132 4.10 13.56 7.72
CA TYR A 132 2.94 12.95 7.09
C TYR A 132 2.44 13.85 5.95
N HIS A 133 2.11 13.22 4.83
CA HIS A 133 1.72 13.92 3.60
C HIS A 133 0.26 13.76 3.27
N ALA A 134 -0.35 12.69 3.76
CA ALA A 134 -1.72 12.35 3.49
C ALA A 134 -2.36 11.64 4.68
N GLU A 135 -3.67 11.51 4.67
CA GLU A 135 -4.41 10.69 5.62
C GLU A 135 -5.52 9.93 4.90
N ALA A 136 -5.88 8.76 5.42
CA ALA A 136 -7.02 8.00 4.95
C ALA A 136 -7.84 7.45 6.14
N PRO A 137 -9.16 7.30 6.00
CA PRO A 137 -9.97 6.68 7.05
C PRO A 137 -9.63 5.18 7.18
N SER A 138 -9.58 4.69 8.42
CA SER A 138 -9.25 3.29 8.75
C SER A 138 -10.11 2.24 8.02
N ASP A 139 -11.36 2.58 7.66
CA ASP A 139 -12.28 1.69 6.94
C ASP A 139 -12.00 1.57 5.43
N PHE A 140 -11.03 2.34 4.91
CA PHE A 140 -10.62 2.34 3.50
C PHE A 140 -9.14 1.96 3.32
N ILE A 141 -8.56 1.29 4.32
CA ILE A 141 -7.14 0.94 4.33
C ILE A 141 -6.99 -0.54 4.67
N THR A 142 -6.28 -1.30 3.84
CA THR A 142 -5.94 -2.68 4.19
C THR A 142 -4.66 -3.15 3.52
N LEU A 143 -3.92 -3.98 4.25
CA LEU A 143 -2.93 -4.88 3.68
C LEU A 143 -3.62 -6.03 2.97
N PHE A 144 -2.99 -6.52 1.91
CA PHE A 144 -3.37 -7.73 1.20
C PHE A 144 -2.63 -8.89 1.82
N THR A 145 -3.39 -9.88 2.31
CA THR A 145 -2.80 -10.96 3.11
C THR A 145 -3.29 -12.31 2.59
N PRO A 146 -2.59 -12.98 1.65
CA PRO A 146 -1.25 -12.65 1.16
C PRO A 146 -1.25 -11.51 0.14
N ALA A 147 -0.06 -10.93 -0.07
CA ALA A 147 0.18 -9.99 -1.16
C ALA A 147 -0.01 -10.67 -2.52
N ILE A 148 -0.35 -9.89 -3.55
CA ILE A 148 -0.61 -10.40 -4.90
C ILE A 148 0.61 -10.18 -5.77
N GLU A 149 1.09 -11.21 -6.46
CA GLU A 149 2.17 -11.06 -7.43
C GLU A 149 1.73 -10.25 -8.66
N TYR A 150 2.63 -9.45 -9.23
CA TYR A 150 2.37 -8.71 -10.47
C TYR A 150 3.55 -8.75 -11.45
N ASP A 151 3.23 -8.74 -12.74
CA ASP A 151 4.18 -8.44 -13.81
C ASP A 151 3.72 -7.22 -14.60
N TYR A 152 4.54 -6.17 -14.58
CA TYR A 152 4.26 -4.92 -15.27
C TYR A 152 4.32 -5.00 -16.80
N ARG A 153 4.72 -6.15 -17.33
CA ARG A 153 4.76 -6.43 -18.76
C ARG A 153 3.44 -7.02 -19.27
N GLU A 154 2.58 -7.49 -18.38
CA GLU A 154 1.32 -8.16 -18.73
C GLU A 154 0.15 -7.19 -18.93
N GLY A 155 0.21 -5.99 -18.35
CA GLY A 155 -0.86 -5.00 -18.52
C GLY A 155 -2.07 -5.21 -17.62
N LEU A 156 -2.07 -6.22 -16.71
CA LEU A 156 -3.24 -6.60 -15.93
C LEU A 156 -3.57 -5.62 -14.80
N PHE A 157 -2.59 -5.35 -13.93
CA PHE A 157 -2.76 -4.47 -12.78
C PHE A 157 -2.20 -3.07 -13.01
N THR A 158 -1.58 -2.84 -14.16
CA THR A 158 -0.67 -1.74 -14.42
C THR A 158 -0.58 -1.51 -15.93
N PRO A 159 -0.36 -0.28 -16.43
CA PRO A 159 0.01 -0.10 -17.83
C PRO A 159 1.27 -0.92 -18.18
N ILE A 160 1.41 -1.29 -19.45
CA ILE A 160 2.63 -1.97 -19.91
C ILE A 160 3.79 -0.97 -19.88
N TYR A 161 4.77 -1.22 -19.02
CA TYR A 161 5.97 -0.39 -18.91
C TYR A 161 7.20 -1.09 -19.51
N LYS A 162 8.06 -0.34 -20.21
CA LYS A 162 9.41 -0.81 -20.59
C LYS A 162 10.29 -1.04 -19.35
N SER A 163 10.15 -0.14 -18.38
CA SER A 163 10.74 -0.22 -17.04
C SER A 163 9.86 0.57 -16.09
N TRP A 164 9.54 0.02 -14.92
CA TRP A 164 8.71 0.75 -13.95
C TRP A 164 9.46 1.90 -13.27
N GLY A 165 10.77 1.76 -13.03
CA GLY A 165 11.58 2.75 -12.29
C GLY A 165 11.09 2.99 -10.86
N ASN A 166 11.50 4.12 -10.27
CA ASN A 166 11.10 4.54 -8.92
C ASN A 166 9.94 5.54 -8.93
N GLY A 167 9.26 5.68 -7.80
CA GLY A 167 8.28 6.75 -7.52
C GLY A 167 6.81 6.36 -7.75
N LEU A 168 5.96 7.38 -7.93
CA LEU A 168 4.53 7.22 -8.22
C LEU A 168 4.24 6.98 -9.71
N ARG A 169 3.21 6.19 -10.00
CA ARG A 169 2.63 6.01 -11.34
C ARG A 169 1.12 6.07 -11.26
N TYR A 170 0.48 6.76 -12.21
CA TYR A 170 -0.97 6.71 -12.33
C TYR A 170 -1.40 5.42 -13.03
N ILE A 171 -2.41 4.77 -12.49
CA ILE A 171 -3.11 3.65 -13.13
C ILE A 171 -4.53 4.09 -13.45
N ASN A 172 -5.21 3.37 -14.33
CA ASN A 172 -6.60 3.67 -14.68
C ASN A 172 -7.55 2.88 -13.78
N GLU A 173 -8.84 3.09 -13.98
CA GLU A 173 -9.91 2.40 -13.28
C GLU A 173 -9.86 0.89 -13.51
N ASP A 174 -9.66 0.42 -14.75
CA ASP A 174 -9.57 -1.01 -15.07
C ASP A 174 -8.49 -1.73 -14.24
N HIS A 175 -7.30 -1.13 -14.14
CA HIS A 175 -6.21 -1.66 -13.32
C HIS A 175 -6.61 -1.73 -11.84
N ALA A 176 -7.23 -0.68 -11.30
CA ALA A 176 -7.69 -0.64 -9.91
C ALA A 176 -8.78 -1.68 -9.65
N THR A 177 -9.74 -1.84 -10.57
CA THR A 177 -10.79 -2.86 -10.56
C THR A 177 -10.18 -4.26 -10.54
N ASN A 178 -9.21 -4.54 -11.41
CA ASN A 178 -8.54 -5.84 -11.46
C ASN A 178 -7.83 -6.17 -10.15
N ILE A 179 -7.15 -5.20 -9.54
CA ILE A 179 -6.48 -5.38 -8.24
C ILE A 179 -7.53 -5.71 -7.17
N ILE A 180 -8.51 -4.83 -6.94
CA ILE A 180 -9.49 -4.98 -5.86
C ILE A 180 -10.26 -6.30 -5.99
N ASN A 181 -10.72 -6.65 -7.20
CA ASN A 181 -11.50 -7.86 -7.44
C ASN A 181 -10.68 -9.13 -7.22
N THR A 182 -9.41 -9.12 -7.63
CA THR A 182 -8.51 -10.27 -7.43
C THR A 182 -8.24 -10.48 -5.94
N VAL A 183 -7.94 -9.42 -5.19
CA VAL A 183 -7.74 -9.53 -3.73
C VAL A 183 -9.01 -10.02 -3.05
N LEU A 184 -10.16 -9.41 -3.37
CA LEU A 184 -11.43 -9.74 -2.74
C LEU A 184 -11.79 -11.21 -2.95
N LYS A 185 -11.67 -11.69 -4.19
CA LYS A 185 -11.94 -13.09 -4.54
C LYS A 185 -11.02 -14.07 -3.80
N GLU A 186 -9.73 -13.77 -3.74
CA GLU A 186 -8.78 -14.63 -3.01
C GLU A 186 -9.01 -14.58 -1.49
N ALA A 187 -9.38 -13.43 -0.93
CA ALA A 187 -9.74 -13.30 0.48
C ALA A 187 -11.00 -14.12 0.82
N GLN A 188 -12.05 -14.02 0.01
CA GLN A 188 -13.28 -14.80 0.16
C GLN A 188 -13.04 -16.30 0.07
N LYS A 189 -12.15 -16.76 -0.84
CA LYS A 189 -11.80 -18.17 -0.99
C LYS A 189 -11.03 -18.73 0.21
N ARG A 190 -10.20 -17.91 0.86
CA ARG A 190 -9.38 -18.33 2.01
C ARG A 190 -10.14 -18.31 3.33
N ARG A 191 -11.08 -17.38 3.50
CA ARG A 191 -11.83 -17.19 4.76
C ARG A 191 -12.37 -18.50 5.39
N PRO A 192 -13.01 -19.43 4.65
CA PRO A 192 -13.62 -20.62 5.24
C PRO A 192 -12.63 -21.60 5.89
N ASN A 193 -11.35 -21.54 5.50
CA ASN A 193 -10.31 -22.46 5.98
C ASN A 193 -9.29 -21.76 6.89
N ALA A 194 -9.54 -20.50 7.26
CA ALA A 194 -8.64 -19.70 8.08
C ALA A 194 -8.72 -20.10 9.56
N SER A 195 -7.62 -19.96 10.30
CA SER A 195 -7.69 -19.98 11.76
C SER A 195 -8.53 -18.81 12.28
N ILE A 196 -9.02 -18.87 13.53
CA ILE A 196 -9.85 -17.80 14.12
C ILE A 196 -9.16 -16.43 14.01
N SER A 197 -7.87 -16.36 14.30
CA SER A 197 -7.10 -15.13 14.23
C SER A 197 -6.97 -14.60 12.79
N GLU A 198 -6.79 -15.49 11.81
CA GLU A 198 -6.71 -15.12 10.40
C GLU A 198 -8.09 -14.74 9.83
N GLU A 199 -9.15 -15.38 10.28
CA GLU A 199 -10.53 -15.08 9.86
C GLU A 199 -10.92 -13.65 10.21
N ILE A 200 -10.50 -13.15 11.38
CA ILE A 200 -10.72 -11.75 11.79
C ILE A 200 -10.04 -10.79 10.80
N ILE A 201 -8.79 -11.09 10.42
CA ILE A 201 -8.00 -10.27 9.49
C ILE A 201 -8.63 -10.30 8.10
N ILE A 202 -8.93 -11.49 7.58
CA ILE A 202 -9.53 -11.69 6.25
C ILE A 202 -10.92 -11.04 6.19
N SER A 203 -11.72 -11.14 7.24
CA SER A 203 -13.05 -10.53 7.29
C SER A 203 -12.99 -9.01 7.24
N ARG A 204 -11.98 -8.42 7.88
CA ARG A 204 -11.72 -6.99 7.78
C ARG A 204 -11.22 -6.60 6.38
N GLU A 205 -10.29 -7.37 5.81
CA GLU A 205 -9.79 -7.18 4.45
C GLU A 205 -10.96 -7.16 3.46
N ILE A 206 -11.84 -8.16 3.50
CA ILE A 206 -13.06 -8.25 2.68
C ILE A 206 -13.94 -7.01 2.85
N ARG A 207 -14.30 -6.64 4.09
CA ARG A 207 -15.18 -5.49 4.36
C ARG A 207 -14.60 -4.17 3.83
N THR A 208 -13.29 -4.01 3.98
CA THR A 208 -12.56 -2.83 3.49
C THR A 208 -12.60 -2.79 1.97
N LEU A 209 -12.28 -3.90 1.31
CA LEU A 209 -12.29 -4.02 -0.15
C LEU A 209 -13.69 -3.77 -0.73
N GLU A 210 -14.75 -4.36 -0.15
CA GLU A 210 -16.14 -4.12 -0.55
C GLU A 210 -16.53 -2.63 -0.40
N SER A 211 -16.06 -1.97 0.66
CA SER A 211 -16.30 -0.54 0.89
C SER A 211 -15.61 0.33 -0.17
N ILE A 212 -14.37 -0.01 -0.53
CA ILE A 212 -13.62 0.63 -1.62
C ILE A 212 -14.35 0.40 -2.95
N GLN A 213 -14.69 -0.85 -3.26
CA GLN A 213 -15.39 -1.24 -4.48
C GLN A 213 -16.69 -0.43 -4.66
N LYS A 214 -17.51 -0.36 -3.61
CA LYS A 214 -18.76 0.40 -3.58
C LYS A 214 -18.54 1.91 -3.74
N LYS A 215 -17.54 2.49 -3.07
CA LYS A 215 -17.27 3.94 -3.12
C LYS A 215 -16.82 4.39 -4.51
N TYR A 216 -16.03 3.57 -5.20
CA TYR A 216 -15.40 3.95 -6.47
C TYR A 216 -16.00 3.26 -7.71
N GLY A 217 -16.99 2.38 -7.54
CA GLY A 217 -17.60 1.67 -8.66
C GLY A 217 -16.70 0.61 -9.31
N LEU A 218 -15.77 0.03 -8.56
CA LEU A 218 -14.74 -0.89 -9.07
C LEU A 218 -15.25 -2.34 -9.21
N THR A 219 -16.42 -2.53 -9.80
CA THR A 219 -17.04 -3.85 -10.02
C THR A 219 -16.66 -4.42 -11.38
N SER A 220 -16.45 -5.73 -11.51
CA SER A 220 -16.33 -6.37 -12.84
C SER A 220 -17.69 -6.57 -13.50
N ASP A 221 -17.72 -6.55 -14.83
CA ASP A 221 -18.94 -6.82 -15.62
C ASP A 221 -19.53 -8.21 -15.34
N ASP A 222 -18.70 -9.19 -14.96
CA ASP A 222 -19.14 -10.55 -14.60
C ASP A 222 -20.03 -10.56 -13.34
N GLU A 223 -19.79 -9.69 -12.35
CA GLU A 223 -20.61 -9.61 -11.13
C GLU A 223 -21.92 -8.83 -11.35
N LEU A 224 -21.94 -7.90 -12.31
CA LEU A 224 -23.15 -7.18 -12.72
C LEU A 224 -24.16 -8.10 -13.43
N LEU A 225 -23.69 -9.17 -14.06
CA LEU A 225 -24.52 -10.18 -14.71
C LEU A 225 -25.13 -11.18 -13.71
N ILE A 226 -24.40 -11.54 -12.65
CA ILE A 226 -24.89 -12.48 -11.61
C ILE A 226 -26.03 -11.84 -10.78
N ASN A 227 -25.98 -10.54 -10.53
CA ASN A 227 -27.02 -9.82 -9.78
C ASN A 227 -28.25 -9.43 -10.63
N LYS A 228 -28.29 -9.79 -11.91
CA LYS A 228 -29.45 -9.62 -12.80
C LYS A 228 -30.14 -10.94 -13.16
N GLY A 229 -29.71 -12.06 -12.57
CA GLY A 229 -30.27 -13.39 -12.76
C GLY A 229 -31.29 -13.79 -11.69
#